data_AF-A0A0J9VGT3-F1
#
_entry.id   AF-A0A0J9VGT3-F1
#
_cell.length_a   1.000
_cell.length_b   1.000
_cell.length_c   1.000
_cell.angle_alpha   90.00
_cell.angle_beta   90.00
_cell.angle_gamma   90.00
#
_symmetry.space_group_name_H-M   'P 1'
#
loop_
_entity.id
_entity.type
_entity.pdbx_description
1 polymer ?
#
loop_
_entity_poly.entity_id
_entity_poly.type
_entity_poly.pdbx_seq_one_letter_code
_entity_poly.pdbx_strand_id
1 'polypeptide(L)'
;MTKKLLKKKTNNKYVYRFIIFVLVPFFGLLIPLLFNKYGPFYNYCVSDCKQHGNAGNNYDHKDTEFVKTSINGYTWKLVNILNNVFLCISILIVVFFIIYIFIKVIKYQSLKSGKGKMSVRDYCHFCKELIR
;
A
#
# COMPACT_ATOMS: atom_id res chain seq x y z
N MET A 1 2.80 -4.78 -42.57
CA MET A 1 3.76 -4.97 -41.45
C MET A 1 3.78 -3.75 -40.51
N THR A 2 2.61 -3.28 -40.03
CA THR A 2 2.49 -1.91 -39.47
C THR A 2 1.62 -1.80 -38.21
N LYS A 3 1.30 -2.93 -37.54
CA LYS A 3 0.61 -2.90 -36.22
C LYS A 3 1.56 -2.85 -35.02
N LYS A 4 2.85 -3.20 -35.20
CA LYS A 4 3.83 -3.31 -34.10
C LYS A 4 4.37 -1.94 -33.61
N LEU A 5 4.30 -0.89 -34.43
CA LEU A 5 4.91 0.41 -34.09
C LEU A 5 3.95 1.40 -33.40
N LEU A 6 2.63 1.26 -33.55
CA LEU A 6 1.64 2.11 -32.85
C LEU A 6 1.43 1.72 -31.37
N LYS A 7 1.88 0.53 -30.95
CA LYS A 7 1.72 0.03 -29.57
C LYS A 7 2.76 0.58 -28.59
N LYS A 8 3.80 1.28 -29.07
CA LYS A 8 4.97 1.69 -28.27
C LYS A 8 4.89 3.12 -27.72
N LYS A 9 3.94 3.96 -28.17
CA LYS A 9 3.90 5.40 -27.85
C LYS A 9 2.75 5.85 -26.92
N THR A 10 1.71 5.03 -26.77
CA THR A 10 0.54 5.38 -25.94
C THR A 10 0.59 4.60 -24.63
N ASN A 11 1.15 5.20 -23.57
CA ASN A 11 0.72 5.07 -22.16
C ASN A 11 1.79 5.32 -21.09
N ASN A 12 3.00 5.82 -21.41
CA ASN A 12 3.98 6.13 -20.35
C ASN A 12 3.39 7.07 -19.27
N LYS A 13 2.49 7.99 -19.65
CA LYS A 13 1.83 8.90 -18.70
C LYS A 13 0.87 8.24 -17.71
N TYR A 14 0.17 7.18 -18.11
CA TYR A 14 -0.79 6.50 -17.24
C TYR A 14 -0.11 5.41 -16.41
N VAL A 15 0.96 4.82 -16.94
CA VAL A 15 1.78 3.82 -16.24
C VAL A 15 2.46 4.45 -15.02
N TYR A 16 3.11 5.61 -15.16
CA TYR A 16 3.74 6.25 -13.99
C TYR A 16 2.71 6.62 -12.91
N ARG A 17 1.51 7.09 -13.31
CA ARG A 17 0.46 7.48 -12.37
C ARG A 17 -0.06 6.27 -11.60
N PHE A 18 -0.19 5.13 -12.27
CA PHE A 18 -0.56 3.87 -11.63
C PHE A 18 0.53 3.36 -10.68
N ILE A 19 1.80 3.44 -11.08
CA ILE A 19 2.94 3.05 -10.23
C ILE A 19 2.96 3.90 -8.95
N ILE A 20 2.85 5.22 -9.07
CA ILE A 20 2.80 6.13 -7.90
C ILE A 20 1.62 5.74 -6.98
N PHE A 21 0.46 5.45 -7.57
CA PHE A 21 -0.74 5.11 -6.81
C PHE A 21 -0.61 3.80 -6.02
N VAL A 22 0.08 2.79 -6.57
CA VAL A 22 0.41 1.55 -5.83
C VAL A 22 1.48 1.79 -4.78
N LEU A 23 2.38 2.74 -5.00
CA LEU A 23 3.45 3.07 -4.05
C LEU A 23 2.91 3.75 -2.78
N VAL A 24 1.79 4.49 -2.87
CA VAL A 24 1.16 5.17 -1.72
C VAL A 24 0.86 4.23 -0.53
N PRO A 25 0.08 3.13 -0.70
CA PRO A 25 -0.16 2.19 0.40
C PRO A 25 1.11 1.44 0.82
N PHE A 26 2.09 1.29 -0.07
CA PHE A 26 3.37 0.66 0.27
C PHE A 26 4.16 1.48 1.30
N PHE A 27 4.16 2.82 1.18
CA PHE A 27 4.76 3.70 2.18
C PHE A 27 4.07 3.63 3.55
N GLY A 28 2.76 3.43 3.59
CA GLY A 28 2.07 3.21 4.86
C GLY A 28 2.48 1.90 5.54
N LEU A 29 2.84 0.86 4.78
CA LEU A 29 3.27 -0.44 5.31
C LEU A 29 4.72 -0.42 5.79
N LEU A 30 5.54 0.48 5.26
CA LEU A 30 6.95 0.61 5.64
C LEU A 30 7.12 0.94 7.12
N ILE A 31 6.32 1.86 7.67
CA ILE A 31 6.42 2.26 9.08
C ILE A 31 6.26 1.07 10.04
N PRO A 32 5.15 0.31 10.04
CA PRO A 32 4.98 -0.82 10.95
C PRO A 32 5.98 -1.95 10.69
N LEU A 33 6.49 -2.09 9.45
CA LEU A 33 7.51 -3.09 9.12
C LEU A 33 8.88 -2.76 9.71
N LEU A 34 9.28 -1.48 9.65
CA LEU A 34 10.56 -0.99 10.13
C LEU A 34 10.70 -1.07 11.65
N PHE A 35 9.61 -0.80 12.37
CA PHE A 35 9.53 -0.83 13.83
C PHE A 35 8.97 -2.14 14.38
N ASN A 36 8.86 -3.18 13.53
CA ASN A 36 8.48 -4.52 13.96
C ASN A 36 9.61 -5.17 14.77
N LYS A 37 9.30 -6.25 15.50
CA LYS A 37 10.27 -7.06 16.27
C LYS A 37 11.42 -7.60 15.42
N TYR A 38 11.19 -7.83 14.13
CA TYR A 38 12.20 -8.28 13.16
C TYR A 38 12.73 -7.14 12.27
N GLY A 39 12.28 -5.91 12.52
CA GLY A 39 12.67 -4.74 11.75
C GLY A 39 14.01 -4.18 12.22
N PRO A 40 14.72 -3.41 11.37
CA PRO A 40 16.01 -2.82 11.73
C PRO A 40 15.91 -1.82 12.88
N PHE A 41 14.72 -1.28 13.15
CA PHE A 41 14.48 -0.31 14.23
C PHE A 41 13.80 -0.95 15.46
N TYR A 42 13.84 -2.28 15.62
CA TYR A 42 13.24 -2.97 16.77
C TYR A 42 13.80 -2.51 18.13
N ASN A 43 15.05 -2.05 18.13
CA ASN A 43 15.74 -1.52 19.32
C ASN A 43 15.31 -0.10 19.70
N TYR A 44 14.46 0.58 18.93
CA TYR A 44 14.05 1.94 19.24
C TYR A 44 12.83 1.95 20.16
N CYS A 45 12.93 2.70 21.25
CA CYS A 45 11.89 2.86 22.26
C CYS A 45 11.44 4.32 22.38
N VAL A 46 10.21 4.52 22.83
CA VAL A 46 9.65 5.86 23.11
C VAL A 46 10.30 6.48 24.35
N SER A 47 10.24 7.81 24.46
CA SER A 47 10.83 8.56 25.58
C SER A 47 10.22 8.20 26.94
N ASP A 48 9.04 7.59 26.96
CA ASP A 48 8.36 7.21 28.20
C ASP A 48 8.45 5.71 28.49
N CYS A 49 9.34 5.02 27.77
CA CYS A 49 9.54 3.59 27.95
C CYS A 49 10.14 3.28 29.33
N LYS A 50 9.51 2.33 30.03
CA LYS A 50 9.88 1.86 31.37
C LYS A 50 10.22 0.37 31.43
N GLN A 51 10.25 -0.30 30.28
CA GLN A 51 10.25 -1.76 30.20
C GLN A 51 11.61 -2.38 29.89
N HIS A 52 12.59 -1.59 29.42
CA HIS A 52 13.90 -2.08 28.99
C HIS A 52 15.05 -1.40 29.73
N GLY A 53 14.82 -1.01 30.99
CA GLY A 53 15.86 -0.51 31.89
C GLY A 53 16.40 -1.63 32.79
N ASN A 54 17.58 -1.42 33.35
CA ASN A 54 18.16 -2.32 34.35
C ASN A 54 17.26 -2.31 35.61
N ALA A 55 17.08 -3.46 36.26
CA ALA A 55 16.16 -3.62 37.38
C ALA A 55 16.61 -2.78 38.60
N GLY A 56 16.18 -1.53 38.65
CA GLY A 56 16.49 -0.62 39.75
C GLY A 56 16.13 0.82 39.42
N ASN A 57 14.85 1.18 39.60
CA ASN A 57 14.24 2.52 39.69
C ASN A 57 14.54 3.59 38.61
N ASN A 58 15.58 3.41 37.80
CA ASN A 58 16.05 4.26 36.75
C ASN A 58 15.80 3.53 35.44
N TYR A 59 14.71 3.90 34.77
CA TYR A 59 14.33 3.44 33.43
C TYR A 59 15.29 3.96 32.34
N ASP A 60 16.57 4.01 32.65
CA ASP A 60 17.63 4.44 31.75
C ASP A 60 18.04 3.24 30.91
N HIS A 61 18.01 3.43 29.59
CA HIS A 61 18.44 2.45 28.61
C HIS A 61 19.98 2.41 28.45
N LYS A 62 20.72 2.96 29.41
CA LYS A 62 22.19 3.12 29.33
C LYS A 62 22.91 1.77 29.23
N ASP A 63 22.32 0.72 29.79
CA ASP A 63 22.89 -0.63 29.85
C ASP A 63 22.14 -1.63 28.95
N THR A 64 21.26 -1.16 28.05
CA THR A 64 20.50 -2.05 27.15
C THR A 64 20.74 -1.72 25.68
N GLU A 65 20.50 -2.70 24.80
CA GLU A 65 20.62 -2.52 23.33
C GLU A 65 19.56 -1.56 22.77
N PHE A 66 18.66 -1.06 23.61
CA PHE A 66 17.53 -0.22 23.22
C PHE A 66 17.89 1.26 23.24
N VAL A 67 17.56 1.99 22.18
CA VAL A 67 17.80 3.43 22.06
C VAL A 67 16.50 4.20 22.33
N LYS A 68 16.57 5.14 23.27
CA LYS A 68 15.46 6.00 23.63
C LYS A 68 15.33 7.15 22.63
N THR A 69 14.20 7.22 21.95
CA THR A 69 13.86 8.33 21.06
C THR A 69 13.35 9.54 21.85
N SER A 70 13.35 10.72 21.22
CA SER A 70 12.69 11.93 21.74
C SER A 70 11.16 11.89 21.58
N ILE A 71 10.59 10.79 21.09
CA ILE A 71 9.17 10.66 20.76
C ILE A 71 8.41 10.12 21.98
N ASN A 72 7.41 10.89 22.45
CA ASN A 72 6.49 10.48 23.51
C ASN A 72 5.65 9.25 23.07
N GLY A 73 5.39 8.34 24.01
CA GLY A 73 4.54 7.16 23.80
C GLY A 73 3.13 7.49 23.29
N TYR A 74 2.55 8.60 23.75
CA TYR A 74 1.27 9.10 23.25
C TYR A 74 1.35 9.49 21.77
N THR A 75 2.36 10.27 21.39
CA THR A 75 2.59 10.70 20.01
C THR A 75 2.83 9.50 19.10
N TRP A 76 3.62 8.53 19.55
CA TRP A 76 3.87 7.29 18.81
C TRP A 76 2.59 6.49 18.54
N LYS A 77 1.75 6.34 19.57
CA LYS A 77 0.45 5.66 19.44
C LYS A 77 -0.46 6.38 18.45
N LEU A 78 -0.49 7.71 18.49
CA LEU A 78 -1.27 8.53 17.57
C LEU A 78 -0.78 8.38 16.13
N VAL A 79 0.53 8.43 15.90
CA VAL A 79 1.15 8.18 14.59
C VAL A 79 0.79 6.79 14.06
N ASN A 80 0.87 5.76 14.89
CA ASN A 80 0.54 4.40 14.49
C ASN A 80 -0.95 4.26 14.10
N ILE A 81 -1.86 4.87 14.87
CA ILE A 81 -3.30 4.89 14.55
C ILE A 81 -3.54 5.60 13.22
N LEU A 82 -2.96 6.80 13.04
CA LEU A 82 -3.10 7.56 11.79
C LEU A 82 -2.55 6.78 10.60
N ASN A 83 -1.39 6.14 10.74
CA ASN A 83 -0.81 5.31 9.69
C ASN A 83 -1.71 4.11 9.34
N ASN A 84 -2.29 3.44 10.34
CA ASN A 84 -3.21 2.33 10.11
C ASN A 84 -4.50 2.78 9.40
N VAL A 85 -5.07 3.92 9.82
CA VAL A 85 -6.25 4.51 9.16
C VAL A 85 -5.92 4.92 7.72
N PHE A 86 -4.77 5.55 7.50
CA PHE A 86 -4.28 5.93 6.19
C PHE A 86 -4.11 4.71 5.27
N LEU A 87 -3.57 3.61 5.79
CA LEU A 87 -3.45 2.35 5.08
C LEU A 87 -4.81 1.78 4.67
N CYS A 88 -5.75 1.68 5.61
CA CYS A 88 -7.10 1.20 5.34
C CYS A 88 -7.78 2.02 4.23
N ILE A 89 -7.72 3.35 4.33
CA ILE A 89 -8.30 4.25 3.33
C ILE A 89 -7.59 4.09 1.98
N SER A 90 -6.26 4.06 1.96
CA SER A 90 -5.48 3.90 0.72
C SER A 90 -5.82 2.59 0.00
N ILE A 91 -5.93 1.47 0.73
CA ILE A 91 -6.31 0.17 0.18
C ILE A 91 -7.73 0.23 -0.39
N LEU A 92 -8.69 0.84 0.32
CA LEU A 92 -10.06 1.00 -0.18
C LEU A 92 -10.08 1.78 -1.50
N ILE A 93 -9.38 2.92 -1.57
CA ILE A 93 -9.29 3.72 -2.79
C ILE A 93 -8.69 2.89 -3.94
N VAL A 94 -7.65 2.09 -3.68
CA VAL A 94 -7.06 1.22 -4.70
C VAL A 94 -8.07 0.19 -5.22
N VAL A 95 -8.79 -0.48 -4.32
CA VAL A 95 -9.82 -1.46 -4.69
C VAL A 95 -10.93 -0.81 -5.51
N PHE A 96 -11.45 0.35 -5.09
CA PHE A 96 -12.47 1.09 -5.85
C PHE A 96 -11.96 1.52 -7.23
N PHE A 97 -10.71 1.95 -7.33
CA PHE A 97 -10.10 2.35 -8.60
C PHE A 97 -9.99 1.17 -9.57
N ILE A 98 -9.60 -0.01 -9.07
CA ILE A 98 -9.55 -1.25 -9.84
C ILE A 98 -10.96 -1.63 -10.35
N ILE A 99 -11.96 -1.63 -9.46
CA ILE A 99 -13.36 -1.91 -9.82
C ILE A 99 -13.86 -0.93 -10.89
N TYR A 100 -13.55 0.36 -10.75
CA TYR A 100 -13.91 1.38 -11.72
C TYR A 100 -13.31 1.11 -13.11
N ILE A 101 -12.02 0.74 -13.18
CA ILE A 101 -11.37 0.38 -14.44
C ILE A 101 -12.08 -0.82 -15.07
N PHE A 102 -12.39 -1.86 -14.30
CA PHE A 102 -13.10 -3.03 -14.80
C PHE A 102 -14.47 -2.64 -15.40
N ILE A 103 -15.28 -1.85 -14.69
CA ILE A 103 -16.58 -1.37 -15.19
C ILE A 103 -16.41 -0.60 -16.51
N LYS A 104 -15.41 0.28 -16.59
CA LYS A 104 -15.07 1.05 -17.80
C LYS A 104 -14.70 0.15 -18.97
N VAL A 105 -13.86 -0.87 -18.74
CA VAL A 105 -13.42 -1.81 -19.77
C VAL A 105 -14.59 -2.63 -20.28
N ILE A 106 -15.46 -3.12 -19.40
CA ILE A 106 -16.68 -3.85 -19.78
C ILE A 106 -17.56 -2.96 -20.66
N LYS A 107 -17.85 -1.73 -20.21
CA LYS A 107 -18.69 -0.78 -20.96
C LYS A 107 -18.10 -0.45 -22.34
N TYR A 108 -16.77 -0.38 -22.44
CA TYR A 108 -16.10 -0.15 -23.70
C TYR A 108 -16.21 -1.36 -24.65
N GLN A 109 -16.02 -2.58 -24.14
CA GLN A 109 -16.14 -3.80 -24.95
C GLN A 109 -17.58 -4.09 -25.39
N SER A 110 -18.57 -3.84 -24.54
CA SER A 110 -19.99 -3.96 -24.92
C SER A 110 -20.30 -3.05 -26.11
N LEU A 111 -19.96 -1.76 -26.00
CA LEU A 111 -20.17 -0.80 -27.09
C LEU A 111 -19.42 -1.19 -28.37
N LYS A 112 -18.17 -1.65 -28.24
CA LYS A 112 -17.35 -2.07 -29.39
C LYS A 112 -17.86 -3.32 -30.10
N SER A 113 -18.50 -4.24 -29.36
CA SER A 113 -19.03 -5.49 -29.91
C SER A 113 -20.47 -5.38 -30.40
N GLY A 114 -21.09 -4.20 -30.30
CA GLY A 114 -22.51 -3.99 -30.59
C GLY A 114 -23.45 -4.79 -29.67
N LYS A 115 -22.89 -5.46 -28.65
CA LYS A 115 -23.64 -6.20 -27.63
C LYS A 115 -23.91 -5.28 -26.45
N GLY A 116 -25.08 -5.42 -25.85
CA GLY A 116 -25.45 -4.70 -24.64
C GLY A 116 -24.61 -5.12 -23.42
N LYS A 117 -25.23 -5.21 -22.25
CA LYS A 117 -24.55 -5.61 -21.00
C LYS A 117 -23.87 -6.99 -21.18
N MET A 118 -22.54 -7.04 -21.08
CA MET A 118 -21.77 -8.30 -21.18
C MET A 118 -22.11 -9.24 -20.02
N SER A 119 -22.13 -10.54 -20.31
CA SER A 119 -22.43 -11.56 -19.30
C SER A 119 -21.20 -11.86 -18.43
N VAL A 120 -21.43 -12.42 -17.24
CA VAL A 120 -20.36 -12.90 -16.34
C VAL A 120 -19.48 -13.96 -17.03
N ARG A 121 -20.02 -14.69 -18.00
CA ARG A 121 -19.28 -15.71 -18.77
C ARG A 121 -18.23 -15.09 -19.68
N ASP A 122 -18.59 -13.98 -20.35
CA ASP A 122 -17.66 -13.19 -21.16
C ASP A 122 -16.55 -12.59 -20.28
N TYR A 123 -16.90 -12.24 -19.03
CA TYR A 123 -15.95 -11.72 -18.04
C TYR A 123 -14.87 -12.73 -17.66
N CYS A 124 -15.27 -13.95 -17.31
CA CYS A 124 -14.32 -15.03 -16.99
C CYS A 124 -13.40 -15.34 -18.18
N HIS A 125 -13.92 -15.31 -19.40
CA HIS A 125 -13.10 -15.53 -20.60
C HIS A 125 -12.07 -14.41 -20.80
N PHE A 126 -12.46 -13.15 -20.64
CA PHE A 126 -11.57 -12.01 -20.78
C PHE A 126 -10.45 -11.98 -19.73
N CYS A 127 -10.77 -12.23 -18.45
CA CYS A 127 -9.75 -12.35 -17.42
C CYS A 127 -8.76 -13.50 -17.71
N LYS A 128 -9.26 -14.61 -18.27
CA LYS A 128 -8.40 -15.74 -18.71
C LYS A 128 -7.47 -15.34 -19.86
N GLU A 129 -7.92 -14.47 -20.75
CA GLU A 129 -7.14 -13.98 -21.88
C GLU A 129 -6.09 -12.93 -21.46
N LEU A 130 -6.38 -12.11 -20.45
CA LEU A 130 -5.43 -11.13 -19.91
C LEU A 130 -4.30 -11.74 -19.07
N ILE A 131 -4.54 -12.90 -18.45
CA ILE A 131 -3.56 -13.61 -17.61
C ILE A 131 -2.61 -14.48 -18.46
N ARG A 132 -2.95 -14.74 -19.73
CA ARG A 132 -2.16 -15.51 -20.69
C ARG A 132 -1.18 -14.63 -21.48
#